data_AF-A0A4Q6DS10-F1
#
_entry.id   AF-A0A4Q6DS10-F1
#
_cell.length_a   1.000
_cell.length_b   1.000
_cell.length_c   1.000
_cell.angle_alpha   90.00
_cell.angle_beta   90.00
_cell.angle_gamma   90.00
#
_symmetry.space_group_name_H-M   'P 1'
#
loop_
_entity.id
_entity.type
_entity.pdbx_description
1 polymer ?
#
loop_
_entity_poly.entity_id
_entity_poly.type
_entity_poly.pdbx_seq_one_letter_code
_entity_poly.pdbx_strand_id
1 'polypeptide(L)'
;MHRFLILALLPFSIATAFADGSHYDRALNPAELAKLLPEYVRFVDERAESLPSPQDNQRLRMLAAAIADPTFGTFVAQEDGSEKLVGHQSYTLPAILEQVEAEVAAIKATTPDERRNQVADFLSGFKGERSAGKIGCRLGYFSEGQHPIDRIVKCTDDRGQKPAKGREGITDTRDFILSIDVKTLKPVGVISLEMESAG
;
A
#
# COMPACT_ATOMS: atom_id res chain seq x y z
N MET A 1 -38.62 -24.00 -39.60
CA MET A 1 -37.15 -24.13 -39.69
C MET A 1 -36.53 -23.30 -38.58
N HIS A 2 -35.79 -23.96 -37.69
CA HIS A 2 -35.09 -23.36 -36.54
C HIS A 2 -33.87 -22.54 -36.97
N ARG A 3 -33.55 -21.47 -36.22
CA ARG A 3 -32.18 -21.00 -35.92
C ARG A 3 -32.25 -19.76 -35.02
N PHE A 4 -32.14 -19.99 -33.71
CA PHE A 4 -30.94 -19.79 -32.87
C PHE A 4 -30.77 -18.34 -32.40
N LEU A 5 -31.38 -18.09 -31.24
CA LEU A 5 -31.09 -16.98 -30.34
C LEU A 5 -29.67 -17.20 -29.78
N ILE A 6 -28.70 -16.38 -30.14
CA ILE A 6 -27.38 -16.37 -29.48
C ILE A 6 -27.48 -15.40 -28.31
N LEU A 7 -27.75 -15.96 -27.13
CA LEU A 7 -27.55 -15.30 -25.85
C LEU A 7 -26.02 -15.18 -25.66
N ALA A 8 -25.46 -14.00 -25.91
CA ALA A 8 -24.08 -13.72 -25.56
C ALA A 8 -23.99 -13.61 -24.02
N LEU A 9 -23.66 -14.72 -23.38
CA LEU A 9 -23.12 -14.76 -22.02
C LEU A 9 -21.79 -14.01 -22.04
N LEU A 10 -21.83 -12.73 -21.69
CA LEU A 10 -20.65 -11.99 -21.27
C LEU A 10 -20.14 -12.65 -19.98
N PRO A 11 -18.94 -13.25 -19.97
CA PRO A 11 -18.31 -13.62 -18.72
C PRO A 11 -18.05 -12.32 -17.97
N PHE A 12 -18.67 -12.18 -16.80
CA PHE A 12 -18.24 -11.22 -15.78
C PHE A 12 -16.75 -11.47 -15.55
N SER A 13 -15.91 -10.59 -16.07
CA SER A 13 -14.54 -10.42 -15.60
C SER A 13 -14.64 -9.93 -14.16
N ILE A 14 -14.71 -10.86 -13.22
CA ILE A 14 -14.41 -10.59 -11.83
C ILE A 14 -12.91 -10.38 -11.80
N ALA A 15 -12.49 -9.14 -12.04
CA ALA A 15 -11.21 -8.69 -11.53
C ALA A 15 -11.32 -8.81 -10.01
N THR A 16 -10.78 -9.89 -9.45
CA THR A 16 -10.44 -9.93 -8.04
C THR A 16 -9.31 -8.93 -7.84
N ALA A 17 -9.68 -7.66 -7.76
CA ALA A 17 -8.94 -6.73 -6.93
C ALA A 17 -8.83 -7.43 -5.57
N PHE A 18 -7.61 -7.56 -5.05
CA PHE A 18 -7.42 -7.78 -3.62
C PHE A 18 -8.03 -6.57 -2.94
N ALA A 19 -9.35 -6.62 -2.72
CA ALA A 19 -10.06 -5.68 -1.90
C ALA A 19 -9.47 -5.86 -0.52
N ASP A 20 -8.67 -4.90 -0.11
CA ASP A 20 -8.44 -4.64 1.30
C ASP A 20 -9.83 -4.61 1.93
N GLY A 21 -10.22 -5.68 2.65
CA GLY A 21 -11.56 -5.84 3.24
C GLY A 21 -11.87 -4.77 4.29
N SER A 22 -10.93 -3.85 4.49
CA SER A 22 -11.01 -2.68 5.32
C SER A 22 -12.06 -1.68 4.82
N HIS A 23 -13.02 -1.34 5.67
CA HIS A 23 -14.04 -0.33 5.39
C HIS A 23 -13.87 0.90 6.30
N TYR A 24 -13.67 2.08 5.71
CA TYR A 24 -13.44 3.34 6.45
C TYR A 24 -14.70 4.22 6.53
N ASP A 25 -15.32 4.25 7.70
CA ASP A 25 -16.63 4.85 7.94
C ASP A 25 -16.59 6.33 8.35
N ARG A 26 -15.51 6.80 8.97
CA ARG A 26 -15.49 8.14 9.58
C ARG A 26 -14.10 8.76 9.55
N ALA A 27 -14.00 9.99 9.04
CA ALA A 27 -12.79 10.80 9.21
C ALA A 27 -12.70 11.37 10.63
N LEU A 28 -11.50 11.42 11.19
CA LEU A 28 -11.24 12.17 12.42
C LEU A 28 -11.39 13.67 12.14
N ASN A 29 -12.07 14.37 13.04
CA ASN A 29 -12.13 15.83 12.95
C ASN A 29 -10.79 16.47 13.40
N PRO A 30 -10.55 17.76 13.15
CA PRO A 30 -9.27 18.40 13.47
C PRO A 30 -8.87 18.32 14.96
N ALA A 31 -9.83 18.37 15.88
CA ALA A 31 -9.55 18.29 17.31
C ALA A 31 -9.17 16.86 17.75
N GLU A 32 -9.86 15.85 17.21
CA GLU A 32 -9.50 14.44 17.40
C GLU A 32 -8.13 14.14 16.80
N LEU A 33 -7.87 14.61 15.57
CA LEU A 33 -6.61 14.42 14.88
C LEU A 33 -5.44 15.03 15.67
N ALA A 34 -5.57 16.29 16.11
CA ALA A 34 -4.53 16.97 16.89
C ALA A 34 -4.22 16.24 18.21
N LYS A 35 -5.21 15.58 18.81
CA LYS A 35 -5.04 14.80 20.04
C LYS A 35 -4.44 13.41 19.79
N LEU A 36 -4.96 12.68 18.81
CA LEU A 36 -4.69 11.25 18.64
C LEU A 36 -3.47 10.98 17.75
N LEU A 37 -3.20 11.83 16.76
CA LEU A 37 -2.07 11.62 15.85
C LEU A 37 -0.72 11.51 16.59
N PRO A 38 -0.38 12.36 17.59
CA PRO A 38 0.86 12.19 18.34
C PRO A 38 0.93 10.86 19.11
N GLU A 39 -0.20 10.39 19.64
CA GLU A 39 -0.27 9.08 20.31
C GLU A 39 -0.03 7.93 19.33
N TYR A 40 -0.59 8.00 18.13
CA TYR A 40 -0.41 7.01 17.06
C TYR A 40 1.03 6.97 16.55
N VAL A 41 1.61 8.13 16.26
CA VAL A 41 3.00 8.23 15.79
C VAL A 41 3.96 7.65 16.83
N ARG A 42 3.80 8.03 18.11
CA ARG A 42 4.63 7.50 19.20
C ARG A 42 4.49 5.98 19.33
N PHE A 43 3.28 5.45 19.19
CA PHE A 43 3.04 4.01 19.31
C PHE A 43 3.77 3.19 18.23
N VAL A 44 3.85 3.71 17.00
CA VAL A 44 4.62 3.11 15.90
C VAL A 44 6.12 3.24 16.15
N ASP A 45 6.58 4.43 16.51
CA ASP A 45 8.00 4.76 16.76
C ASP A 45 8.60 3.84 17.84
N GLU A 46 7.88 3.61 18.94
CA GLU A 46 8.30 2.73 20.04
C GLU A 46 8.45 1.25 19.65
N ARG A 47 7.88 0.83 18.52
CA ARG A 47 7.89 -0.57 18.04
C ARG A 47 8.74 -0.76 16.78
N ALA A 48 9.34 0.30 16.28
CA ALA A 48 9.96 0.37 14.96
C ALA A 48 10.97 -0.76 14.66
N GLU A 49 11.69 -1.25 15.67
CA GLU A 49 12.67 -2.33 15.51
C GLU A 49 12.07 -3.72 15.24
N SER A 50 10.79 -3.91 15.56
CA SER A 50 10.11 -5.22 15.54
C SER A 50 9.03 -5.32 14.45
N LEU A 51 8.76 -4.22 13.76
CA LEU A 51 7.75 -4.15 12.70
C LEU A 51 8.42 -4.40 11.35
N PRO A 52 7.72 -5.03 10.38
CA PRO A 52 8.10 -4.90 8.98
C PRO A 52 8.15 -3.42 8.61
N SER A 53 9.24 -3.00 7.96
CA SER A 53 9.36 -1.61 7.52
C SER A 53 8.42 -1.31 6.36
N PRO A 54 8.17 -0.02 6.05
CA PRO A 54 7.45 0.35 4.83
C PRO A 54 8.05 -0.24 3.56
N GLN A 55 9.39 -0.35 3.48
CA GLN A 55 10.10 -0.96 2.36
C GLN A 55 9.91 -2.48 2.32
N ASP A 56 9.93 -3.16 3.47
CA ASP A 56 9.59 -4.59 3.54
C ASP A 56 8.17 -4.84 2.99
N ASN A 57 7.20 -4.02 3.42
CA ASN A 57 5.81 -4.13 2.99
C ASN A 57 5.63 -3.79 1.51
N GLN A 58 6.42 -2.86 0.96
CA GLN A 58 6.42 -2.57 -0.47
C GLN A 58 6.97 -3.74 -1.29
N ARG A 59 8.09 -4.33 -0.87
CA ARG A 59 8.68 -5.52 -1.49
C ARG A 59 7.70 -6.69 -1.53
N LEU A 60 7.06 -6.97 -0.40
CA LEU A 60 6.06 -8.04 -0.29
C LEU A 60 4.85 -7.79 -1.19
N ARG A 61 4.39 -6.54 -1.33
CA ARG A 61 3.30 -6.19 -2.23
C ARG A 61 3.68 -6.33 -3.71
N MET A 62 4.85 -5.84 -4.10
CA MET A 62 5.35 -6.00 -5.48
C MET A 62 5.52 -7.48 -5.84
N LEU A 63 6.04 -8.28 -4.90
CA LEU A 63 6.15 -9.72 -5.07
C LEU A 63 4.78 -10.39 -5.21
N ALA A 64 3.82 -10.06 -4.34
CA ALA A 64 2.46 -10.58 -4.41
C ALA A 64 1.78 -10.22 -5.74
N ALA A 65 1.98 -8.98 -6.22
CA ALA A 65 1.48 -8.53 -7.52
C ALA A 65 2.11 -9.33 -8.68
N ALA A 66 3.43 -9.54 -8.66
CA ALA A 66 4.13 -10.35 -9.67
C ALA A 66 3.71 -11.83 -9.66
N ILE A 67 3.33 -12.38 -8.50
CA ILE A 67 2.79 -13.74 -8.40
C ILE A 67 1.36 -13.79 -8.94
N ALA A 68 0.53 -12.80 -8.61
CA ALA A 68 -0.87 -12.74 -9.03
C ALA A 68 -1.01 -12.51 -10.55
N ASP A 69 -0.17 -11.67 -11.13
CA ASP A 69 -0.04 -11.47 -12.57
C ASP A 69 1.44 -11.59 -12.99
N PRO A 70 1.88 -12.79 -13.39
CA PRO A 70 3.27 -13.02 -13.78
C PRO A 70 3.57 -12.54 -15.21
N THR A 71 2.66 -11.81 -15.86
CA THR A 71 2.85 -11.35 -17.24
C THR A 71 3.46 -9.95 -17.30
N PHE A 72 4.41 -9.74 -18.23
CA PHE A 72 5.05 -8.45 -18.46
C PHE A 72 5.15 -8.16 -19.96
N GLY A 73 5.09 -6.88 -20.30
CA GLY A 73 5.23 -6.41 -21.67
C GLY A 73 6.67 -6.53 -22.16
N THR A 74 6.85 -6.94 -23.42
CA THR A 74 8.15 -6.93 -24.09
C THR A 74 8.21 -5.78 -25.06
N PHE A 75 9.29 -4.99 -24.98
CA PHE A 75 9.46 -3.78 -25.77
C PHE A 75 10.66 -3.90 -26.72
N VAL A 76 10.54 -3.29 -27.90
CA VAL A 76 11.64 -3.16 -28.86
C VAL A 76 11.89 -1.67 -29.09
N ALA A 77 13.14 -1.26 -28.91
CA ALA A 77 13.60 0.09 -29.20
C ALA A 77 13.47 0.40 -30.69
N GLN A 78 12.90 1.56 -31.00
CA GLN A 78 12.78 2.11 -32.34
C GLN A 78 13.97 3.04 -32.64
N GLU A 79 14.20 3.33 -33.91
CA GLU A 79 15.29 4.24 -34.35
C GLU A 79 15.13 5.68 -33.84
N ASP A 80 13.91 6.10 -33.50
CA ASP A 80 13.59 7.41 -32.93
C ASP A 80 13.80 7.48 -31.40
N GLY A 81 14.27 6.40 -30.79
CA GLY A 81 14.46 6.28 -29.34
C GLY A 81 13.20 5.94 -28.55
N SER A 82 12.05 5.76 -29.22
CA SER A 82 10.83 5.27 -28.58
C SER A 82 10.86 3.75 -28.40
N GLU A 83 10.07 3.24 -27.45
CA GLU A 83 9.90 1.80 -27.24
C GLU A 83 8.51 1.35 -27.73
N LYS A 84 8.47 0.26 -28.51
CA LYS A 84 7.22 -0.33 -28.99
C LYS A 84 6.96 -1.66 -28.29
N LEU A 85 5.78 -1.80 -27.68
CA LEU A 85 5.30 -3.08 -27.15
C LEU A 85 5.11 -4.08 -28.30
N VAL A 86 5.80 -5.22 -28.24
CA VAL A 86 5.76 -6.28 -29.26
C VAL A 86 5.11 -7.57 -28.78
N GLY A 87 4.84 -7.70 -27.48
CA GLY A 87 4.16 -8.85 -26.93
C GLY A 87 4.11 -8.84 -25.41
N HIS A 88 3.65 -9.95 -24.85
CA HIS A 88 3.71 -10.23 -23.42
C HIS A 88 4.46 -11.54 -23.22
N GLN A 89 5.26 -11.60 -22.15
CA GLN A 89 5.88 -12.84 -21.67
C GLN A 89 5.43 -13.09 -20.25
N SER A 90 5.49 -14.34 -19.82
CA SER A 90 5.20 -14.73 -18.44
C SER A 90 6.48 -15.17 -17.75
N TYR A 91 6.66 -14.78 -16.49
CA TYR A 91 7.68 -15.38 -15.66
C TYR A 91 7.44 -16.89 -15.54
N THR A 92 8.53 -17.65 -15.54
CA THR A 92 8.48 -19.08 -15.25
C THR A 92 8.34 -19.30 -13.75
N LEU A 93 7.76 -20.43 -13.33
CA LEU A 93 7.66 -20.76 -11.91
C LEU A 93 9.02 -20.74 -11.17
N PRO A 94 10.12 -21.29 -11.74
CA PRO A 94 11.44 -21.15 -11.12
C PRO A 94 11.89 -19.70 -10.92
N ALA A 95 11.64 -18.82 -11.90
CA ALA A 95 11.99 -17.40 -11.79
C ALA A 95 11.19 -16.70 -10.68
N ILE A 96 9.89 -17.02 -10.55
CA ILE A 96 9.04 -16.50 -9.46
C ILE A 96 9.57 -16.98 -8.11
N LEU A 97 9.94 -18.27 -7.98
CA LEU A 97 10.48 -18.81 -6.73
C LEU A 97 11.81 -18.17 -6.35
N GLU A 98 12.72 -17.98 -7.31
CA GLU A 98 13.98 -17.28 -7.09
C GLU A 98 13.74 -15.84 -6.59
N GLN A 99 12.77 -15.13 -7.18
CA GLN A 99 12.40 -13.80 -6.75
C GLN A 99 11.81 -13.79 -5.33
N VAL A 100 10.94 -14.76 -4.98
CA VAL A 100 10.41 -14.91 -3.62
C VAL A 100 11.54 -15.13 -2.61
N GLU A 101 12.46 -16.05 -2.91
CA GLU A 101 13.58 -16.37 -2.02
C GLU A 101 14.49 -15.16 -1.82
N ALA A 102 14.79 -14.41 -2.89
CA ALA A 102 15.60 -13.20 -2.84
C ALA A 102 14.95 -12.10 -1.98
N GLU A 103 13.66 -11.80 -2.18
CA GLU A 103 12.96 -10.77 -1.42
C GLU A 103 12.82 -11.16 0.06
N VAL A 104 12.49 -12.42 0.36
CA VAL A 104 12.43 -12.92 1.74
C VAL A 104 13.81 -12.86 2.42
N ALA A 105 14.89 -13.20 1.69
CA ALA A 105 16.25 -13.08 2.20
C ALA A 105 16.62 -11.62 2.52
N ALA A 106 16.26 -10.68 1.65
CA ALA A 106 16.49 -9.25 1.87
C ALA A 106 15.75 -8.72 3.11
N ILE A 107 14.49 -9.10 3.31
CA ILE A 107 13.71 -8.71 4.49
C ILE A 107 14.33 -9.28 5.78
N LYS A 108 14.79 -10.53 5.74
CA LYS A 108 15.47 -11.17 6.88
C LYS A 108 16.83 -10.54 7.19
N ALA A 109 17.52 -10.02 6.18
CA ALA A 109 18.81 -9.36 6.35
C ALA A 109 18.67 -7.95 6.94
N THR A 110 17.48 -7.34 6.89
CA THR A 110 17.25 -5.99 7.41
C THR A 110 17.36 -5.97 8.93
N THR A 111 18.33 -5.22 9.42
CA THR A 111 18.64 -5.11 10.85
C THR A 111 17.62 -4.28 11.62
N PRO A 112 17.52 -4.45 12.95
CA PRO A 112 16.67 -3.60 13.80
C PRO A 112 16.96 -2.10 13.64
N ASP A 113 18.24 -1.72 13.52
CA ASP A 113 18.67 -0.34 13.35
C ASP A 113 18.21 0.26 12.01
N GLU A 114 18.33 -0.51 10.92
CA GLU A 114 17.81 -0.13 9.61
C GLU A 114 16.29 0.03 9.63
N ARG A 115 15.57 -0.88 10.30
CA ARG A 115 14.10 -0.75 10.48
C ARG A 115 13.74 0.51 11.24
N ARG A 116 14.45 0.83 12.33
CA ARG A 116 14.21 2.07 13.08
C ARG A 116 14.41 3.31 12.22
N ASN A 117 15.47 3.36 11.43
CA ASN A 117 15.73 4.48 10.52
C ASN A 117 14.65 4.60 9.43
N GLN A 118 14.29 3.48 8.80
CA GLN A 118 13.24 3.44 7.78
C GLN A 118 11.87 3.88 8.32
N VAL A 119 11.50 3.44 9.53
CA VAL A 119 10.25 3.87 10.18
C VAL A 119 10.33 5.33 10.62
N ALA A 120 11.47 5.82 11.10
CA ALA A 120 11.64 7.23 11.45
C ALA A 120 11.47 8.14 10.23
N ASP A 121 12.10 7.79 9.10
CA ASP A 121 11.98 8.50 7.82
C ASP A 121 10.55 8.47 7.30
N PHE A 122 9.84 7.37 7.50
CA PHE A 122 8.44 7.23 7.16
C PHE A 122 7.55 8.15 8.00
N LEU A 123 7.73 8.15 9.33
CA LEU A 123 6.93 8.93 10.29
C LEU A 123 7.22 10.44 10.24
N SER A 124 8.30 10.85 9.59
CA SER A 124 8.80 12.22 9.54
C SER A 124 7.72 13.25 9.15
N GLY A 125 6.86 12.94 8.17
CA GLY A 125 5.79 13.85 7.74
C GLY A 125 4.65 13.93 8.75
N PHE A 126 4.30 12.83 9.41
CA PHE A 126 3.32 12.83 10.50
C PHE A 126 3.81 13.59 11.73
N LYS A 127 5.13 13.76 11.89
CA LYS A 127 5.76 14.60 12.93
C LYS A 127 5.78 16.09 12.56
N GLY A 128 5.25 16.48 11.40
CA GLY A 128 5.13 17.88 10.98
C GLY A 128 6.40 18.46 10.35
N GLU A 129 7.25 17.61 9.77
CA GLU A 129 8.41 18.09 9.01
C GLU A 129 8.00 18.91 7.79
N ARG A 130 8.94 19.71 7.26
CA ARG A 130 8.69 20.61 6.12
C ARG A 130 8.22 19.90 4.85
N SER A 131 8.52 18.62 4.72
CA SER A 131 8.11 17.73 3.63
C SER A 131 6.76 17.04 3.86
N ALA A 132 6.10 17.29 4.99
CA ALA A 132 4.79 16.74 5.28
C ALA A 132 3.76 17.16 4.22
N GLY A 133 2.98 16.18 3.78
CA GLY A 133 1.87 16.37 2.87
C GLY A 133 0.59 16.71 3.63
N LYS A 134 -0.54 16.37 3.02
CA LYS A 134 -1.85 16.51 3.64
C LYS A 134 -2.11 15.33 4.58
N ILE A 135 -2.03 15.59 5.89
CA ILE A 135 -2.32 14.58 6.91
C ILE A 135 -3.82 14.40 7.12
N GLY A 136 -4.29 13.16 7.13
CA GLY A 136 -5.66 12.82 7.52
C GLY A 136 -5.76 11.42 8.11
N CYS A 137 -6.65 11.22 9.08
CA CYS A 137 -6.90 9.90 9.66
C CYS A 137 -8.38 9.52 9.52
N ARG A 138 -8.63 8.25 9.22
CA ARG A 138 -9.97 7.68 9.06
C ARG A 138 -10.10 6.43 9.91
N LEU A 139 -11.18 6.35 10.68
CA LEU A 139 -11.58 5.16 11.38
C LEU A 139 -12.27 4.18 10.42
N GLY A 140 -12.16 2.90 10.74
CA GLY A 140 -12.78 1.84 9.97
C GLY A 140 -12.80 0.52 10.72
N TYR A 141 -13.06 -0.54 9.97
CA TYR A 141 -12.98 -1.92 10.43
C TYR A 141 -12.08 -2.71 9.49
N PHE A 142 -11.26 -3.60 10.02
CA PHE A 142 -10.39 -4.47 9.23
C PHE A 142 -11.15 -5.58 8.49
N SER A 143 -12.33 -5.96 9.00
CA SER A 143 -13.18 -6.99 8.41
C SER A 143 -14.49 -6.41 7.85
N GLU A 144 -15.02 -7.06 6.82
CA GLU A 144 -16.33 -6.73 6.24
C GLU A 144 -17.48 -6.85 7.26
N GLY A 145 -17.32 -7.71 8.27
CA GLY A 145 -18.31 -7.95 9.32
C GLY A 145 -18.46 -6.81 10.34
N GLN A 146 -17.59 -5.79 10.29
CA GLN A 146 -17.63 -4.59 11.15
C GLN A 146 -17.69 -4.90 12.65
N HIS A 147 -16.97 -5.93 13.09
CA HIS A 147 -16.94 -6.27 14.50
C HIS A 147 -16.19 -5.21 15.32
N PRO A 148 -16.68 -4.81 16.51
CA PRO A 148 -16.04 -3.78 17.33
C PRO A 148 -14.58 -4.09 17.70
N ILE A 149 -14.21 -5.37 17.75
CA ILE A 149 -12.85 -5.83 18.02
C ILE A 149 -11.89 -5.59 16.85
N ASP A 150 -12.42 -5.38 15.64
CA ASP A 150 -11.66 -5.17 14.41
C ASP A 150 -11.54 -3.67 14.08
N ARG A 151 -11.76 -2.78 15.06
CA ARG A 151 -11.70 -1.34 14.83
C ARG A 151 -10.27 -0.93 14.48
N ILE A 152 -10.15 -0.17 13.40
CA ILE A 152 -8.86 0.35 12.91
C ILE A 152 -8.91 1.85 12.72
N VAL A 153 -7.72 2.44 12.66
CA VAL A 153 -7.49 3.78 12.09
C VAL A 153 -6.44 3.67 11.00
N LYS A 154 -6.70 4.30 9.85
CA LYS A 154 -5.72 4.56 8.80
C LYS A 154 -5.38 6.04 8.83
N CYS A 155 -4.10 6.36 8.99
CA CYS A 155 -3.59 7.72 8.86
C CYS A 155 -2.72 7.83 7.62
N THR A 156 -2.97 8.86 6.84
CA THR A 156 -2.36 9.12 5.53
C THR A 156 -1.60 10.42 5.58
N ASP A 157 -0.40 10.41 5.01
CA ASP A 157 0.41 11.56 4.65
C ASP A 157 0.53 11.59 3.12
N ASP A 158 -0.32 12.39 2.48
CA ASP A 158 -0.36 12.53 1.01
C ASP A 158 0.51 13.71 0.57
N ARG A 159 1.69 13.37 0.05
CA ARG A 159 2.71 14.30 -0.47
C ARG A 159 2.66 14.43 -1.99
N GLY A 160 1.67 13.81 -2.63
CA GLY A 160 1.56 13.78 -4.08
C GLY A 160 1.39 15.16 -4.69
N GLN A 161 1.89 15.31 -5.91
CA GLN A 161 1.70 16.49 -6.74
C GLN A 161 0.84 16.14 -7.95
N LYS A 162 -0.23 16.91 -8.13
CA LYS A 162 -1.09 16.75 -9.31
C LYS A 162 -0.29 17.09 -10.59
N PRO A 163 -0.56 16.39 -11.70
CA PRO A 163 0.06 16.71 -12.97
C PRO A 163 -0.21 18.17 -13.36
N ALA A 164 0.84 18.85 -13.80
CA ALA A 164 0.78 20.21 -14.35
C ALA A 164 1.20 20.14 -15.83
N LYS A 165 0.69 21.04 -16.68
CA LYS A 165 0.88 21.01 -18.15
C LYS A 165 2.29 20.54 -18.57
N GLY A 166 2.37 19.34 -19.15
CA GLY A 166 3.60 18.74 -19.67
C GLY A 166 4.51 18.05 -18.64
N ARG A 167 4.07 17.89 -17.39
CA ARG A 167 4.76 17.14 -16.34
C ARG A 167 3.83 16.06 -15.79
N GLU A 168 4.34 14.84 -15.69
CA GLU A 168 3.66 13.76 -14.99
C GLU A 168 3.49 14.11 -13.50
N GLY A 169 2.40 13.63 -12.91
CA GLY A 169 2.13 13.83 -11.50
C GLY A 169 3.02 12.91 -10.68
N ILE A 170 3.34 13.32 -9.46
CA ILE A 170 4.07 12.49 -8.50
C ILE A 170 3.06 11.96 -7.50
N THR A 171 3.00 10.66 -7.33
CA THR A 171 2.34 10.00 -6.20
C THR A 171 3.39 9.73 -5.14
N ASP A 172 3.19 10.24 -3.92
CA ASP A 172 3.95 9.90 -2.73
C ASP A 172 2.95 9.89 -1.58
N THR A 173 2.48 8.71 -1.22
CA THR A 173 1.50 8.50 -0.17
C THR A 173 2.06 7.54 0.86
N ARG A 174 1.93 7.92 2.13
CA ARG A 174 2.39 7.14 3.26
C ARG A 174 1.21 6.88 4.17
N ASP A 175 0.92 5.62 4.43
CA ASP A 175 -0.20 5.19 5.25
C ASP A 175 0.29 4.32 6.41
N PHE A 176 -0.16 4.59 7.63
CA PHE A 176 -0.09 3.59 8.69
C PHE A 176 -1.48 3.20 9.15
N ILE A 177 -1.66 1.91 9.40
CA ILE A 177 -2.92 1.33 9.83
C ILE A 177 -2.70 0.71 11.21
N LEU A 178 -3.50 1.12 12.19
CA LEU A 178 -3.44 0.61 13.57
C LEU A 178 -4.76 -0.04 13.93
N SER A 179 -4.70 -1.10 14.72
CA SER A 179 -5.86 -1.53 15.50
C SER A 179 -6.02 -0.60 16.71
N ILE A 180 -7.27 -0.30 17.06
CA ILE A 180 -7.59 0.65 18.14
C ILE A 180 -8.66 0.11 19.07
N ASP A 181 -8.62 0.57 20.32
CA ASP A 181 -9.71 0.33 21.27
C ASP A 181 -10.94 1.17 20.88
N VAL A 182 -12.10 0.53 20.76
CA VAL A 182 -13.31 1.18 20.23
C VAL A 182 -13.81 2.34 21.10
N LYS A 183 -13.52 2.32 22.40
CA LYS A 183 -14.02 3.33 23.35
C LYS A 183 -13.10 4.53 23.46
N THR A 184 -11.79 4.28 23.51
CA THR A 184 -10.77 5.30 23.76
C THR A 184 -10.11 5.80 22.48
N LEU A 185 -10.26 5.06 21.37
CA LEU A 185 -9.58 5.26 20.09
C LEU A 185 -8.06 5.17 20.19
N LYS A 186 -7.54 4.63 21.30
CA LYS A 186 -6.10 4.46 21.51
C LYS A 186 -5.56 3.27 20.73
N PRO A 187 -4.30 3.34 20.26
CA PRO A 187 -3.71 2.25 19.50
C PRO A 187 -3.45 1.03 20.38
N VAL A 188 -3.74 -0.15 19.83
CA VAL A 188 -3.55 -1.46 20.49
C VAL A 188 -2.52 -2.30 19.74
N GLY A 189 -2.40 -2.11 18.42
CA GLY A 189 -1.43 -2.80 17.58
C GLY A 189 -1.18 -2.05 16.26
N VAL A 190 -0.03 -2.32 15.65
CA VAL A 190 0.28 -1.86 14.30
C VAL A 190 -0.11 -2.96 13.32
N ILE A 191 -0.95 -2.64 12.34
CA ILE A 191 -1.39 -3.59 11.31
C ILE A 191 -0.45 -3.49 10.11
N SER A 192 -0.22 -2.28 9.60
CA SER A 192 0.57 -2.08 8.39
C SER A 192 1.22 -0.70 8.36
N LEU A 193 2.39 -0.62 7.74
CA LEU A 193 3.09 0.60 7.38
C LEU A 193 3.32 0.57 5.86
N GLU A 194 2.78 1.54 5.16
CA GLU A 194 2.63 1.46 3.71
C GLU A 194 3.13 2.72 3.04
N MET A 195 3.94 2.52 1.99
CA MET A 195 4.44 3.62 1.18
C MET A 195 4.17 3.29 -0.28
N GLU A 196 3.56 4.24 -0.97
CA GLU A 196 3.34 4.21 -2.41
C GLU A 196 4.04 5.43 -3.01
N SER A 197 4.99 5.19 -3.92
CA SER A 197 5.68 6.25 -4.64
C SER A 197 5.79 5.90 -6.11
N ALA A 198 5.34 6.80 -6.98
CA ALA A 198 5.38 6.67 -8.43
C ALA A 198 5.42 8.07 -9.07
N GLY A 199 6.15 8.23 -10.18
CA GLY A 199 6.22 9.49 -10.91
C GLY A 199 7.24 9.46 -12.03
#